data_AF-A0A8K0JY69-F1
#
_entry.id   AF-A0A8K0JY69-F1
#
_cell.length_a   1.000
_cell.length_b   1.000
_cell.length_c   1.000
_cell.angle_alpha   90.00
_cell.angle_beta   90.00
_cell.angle_gamma   90.00
#
_symmetry.space_group_name_H-M   'P 1'
#
loop_
_entity.id
_entity.type
_entity.pdbx_description
1 polymer ?
#
loop_
_entity_poly.entity_id
_entity_poly.type
_entity_poly.pdbx_seq_one_letter_code
_entity_poly.pdbx_strand_id
1 'polypeptide(L)'
;MLNLLIFIYRKEGCSVHLREEERLHLRIGRDGGLQSFELHGLVTLRISNEKFGRIRVQLENKDTRGIQLQTHPNVDKELFKMKSLVGLKNPAKPFPLNTEVGVLKWRFQTQDESFIPLSINCWPSDNGQGGCDVNIEYELEHEHMELNDVCITIPLPVGNTPVVKECDGEYTVEGRKGQILWTLPIVDASNKSGSLEFTAPNTHPDQFFPLHVSFTYKQPYADLKISEVMLVDDDSPVKFSVKTVFFAEKYEIV
;
A
#
# COMPACT_ATOMS: atom_id res chain seq x y z
N MET A 1 1.69 -4.16 -14.64
CA MET A 1 0.45 -3.43 -14.26
C MET A 1 -0.83 -4.25 -14.47
N LEU A 2 -1.03 -4.96 -15.61
CA LEU A 2 -2.26 -5.73 -15.86
C LEU A 2 -2.43 -6.99 -14.97
N ASN A 3 -1.33 -7.62 -14.52
CA ASN A 3 -1.39 -8.84 -13.71
C ASN A 3 -1.73 -8.61 -12.22
N LEU A 4 -1.54 -7.39 -11.70
CA LEU A 4 -1.89 -7.07 -10.30
C LEU A 4 -3.42 -7.01 -10.11
N LEU A 5 -4.17 -6.57 -11.12
CA LEU A 5 -5.63 -6.51 -11.08
C LEU A 5 -6.31 -7.89 -11.12
N ILE A 6 -5.66 -8.92 -11.67
CA ILE A 6 -6.30 -10.25 -11.84
C ILE A 6 -6.30 -11.04 -10.52
N PHE A 7 -5.31 -10.82 -9.63
CA PHE A 7 -5.31 -11.38 -8.27
C PHE A 7 -6.33 -10.68 -7.34
N ILE A 8 -6.91 -9.57 -7.77
CA ILE A 8 -7.88 -8.81 -6.96
C ILE A 8 -9.27 -9.47 -6.94
N TYR A 9 -9.68 -10.15 -8.00
CA TYR A 9 -11.08 -10.57 -8.22
C TYR A 9 -11.35 -12.08 -8.12
N ARG A 10 -10.74 -12.79 -7.16
CA ARG A 10 -11.13 -14.19 -6.90
C ARG A 10 -12.49 -14.24 -6.18
N LYS A 11 -13.42 -15.08 -6.64
CA LYS A 11 -14.78 -15.26 -6.14
C LYS A 11 -14.76 -15.63 -4.64
N GLU A 12 -15.17 -14.71 -3.77
CA GLU A 12 -15.12 -14.91 -2.32
C GLU A 12 -16.33 -15.72 -1.80
N GLY A 13 -16.06 -16.63 -0.87
CA GLY A 13 -17.00 -17.67 -0.44
C GLY A 13 -18.10 -17.25 0.54
N CYS A 14 -18.15 -15.98 0.96
CA CYS A 14 -19.15 -15.46 1.89
C CYS A 14 -20.14 -14.51 1.21
N SER A 15 -21.40 -14.51 1.67
CA SER A 15 -22.42 -13.62 1.13
C SER A 15 -22.29 -12.17 1.59
N VAL A 16 -21.52 -11.92 2.64
CA VAL A 16 -21.05 -10.61 3.06
C VAL A 16 -19.54 -10.60 2.90
N HIS A 17 -19.04 -9.67 2.09
CA HIS A 17 -17.63 -9.52 1.83
C HIS A 17 -17.23 -8.06 2.04
N LEU A 18 -16.13 -7.84 2.75
CA LEU A 18 -15.51 -6.54 2.92
C LEU A 18 -14.12 -6.52 2.30
N ARG A 19 -13.77 -5.40 1.70
CA ARG A 19 -12.40 -5.12 1.27
C ARG A 19 -11.90 -3.90 2.02
N GLU A 20 -10.79 -4.08 2.72
CA GLU A 20 -10.04 -3.05 3.42
C GLU A 20 -8.79 -2.75 2.59
N GLU A 21 -8.74 -1.56 2.01
CA GLU A 21 -7.68 -1.16 1.13
C GLU A 21 -7.01 0.10 1.64
N GLU A 22 -5.68 0.10 1.67
CA GLU A 22 -4.85 1.22 2.06
C GLU A 22 -3.77 1.53 1.04
N ARG A 23 -3.64 2.81 0.73
CA ARG A 23 -2.77 3.35 -0.32
C ARG A 23 -1.80 4.34 0.30
N LEU A 24 -0.51 4.05 0.19
CA LEU A 24 0.56 4.95 0.60
C LEU A 24 0.99 5.83 -0.57
N HIS A 25 0.96 7.14 -0.33
CA HIS A 25 1.61 8.17 -1.14
C HIS A 25 2.78 8.75 -0.34
N LEU A 26 3.99 8.56 -0.85
CA LEU A 26 5.22 9.00 -0.21
C LEU A 26 6.12 9.71 -1.23
N ARG A 27 6.70 10.82 -0.80
CA ARG A 27 7.72 11.55 -1.55
C ARG A 27 8.86 11.92 -0.61
N ILE A 28 10.06 11.45 -0.93
CA ILE A 28 11.29 11.63 -0.14
C ILE A 28 12.31 12.35 -1.02
N GLY A 29 13.08 13.28 -0.46
CA GLY A 29 14.23 13.89 -1.15
C GLY A 29 15.42 12.94 -1.21
N ARG A 30 16.35 13.15 -2.16
CA ARG A 30 17.59 12.36 -2.25
C ARG A 30 18.46 12.37 -0.99
N ASP A 31 18.29 13.38 -0.15
CA ASP A 31 18.95 13.52 1.15
C ASP A 31 18.29 12.71 2.28
N GLY A 32 17.22 11.96 1.96
CA GLY A 32 16.43 11.18 2.90
C GLY A 32 15.27 11.96 3.54
N GLY A 33 15.19 13.27 3.31
CA GLY A 33 14.18 14.12 3.94
C GLY A 33 12.77 13.84 3.43
N LEU A 34 11.82 13.59 4.33
CA LEU A 34 10.41 13.40 3.97
C LEU A 34 9.79 14.71 3.47
N GLN A 35 9.26 14.70 2.23
CA GLN A 35 8.55 15.85 1.65
C GLN A 35 7.03 15.73 1.82
N SER A 36 6.49 14.52 1.65
CA SER A 36 5.07 14.25 1.88
C SER A 36 4.81 12.79 2.22
N PHE A 37 4.02 12.56 3.26
CA PHE A 37 3.44 11.26 3.59
C PHE A 37 1.92 11.39 3.63
N GLU A 38 1.22 10.59 2.83
CA GLU A 38 -0.24 10.43 2.92
C GLU A 38 -0.65 8.97 2.83
N LEU A 39 -1.41 8.51 3.81
CA LEU A 39 -2.09 7.22 3.79
C LEU A 39 -3.57 7.47 3.55
N HIS A 40 -4.15 6.80 2.56
CA HIS A 40 -5.58 6.79 2.29
C HIS A 40 -6.10 5.38 2.44
N GLY A 41 -7.16 5.20 3.21
CA GLY A 41 -7.81 3.90 3.29
C GLY A 41 -9.31 3.94 3.07
N LEU A 42 -9.86 2.80 2.70
CA LEU A 42 -11.25 2.60 2.32
C LEU A 42 -11.69 1.18 2.68
N VAL A 43 -12.82 1.08 3.38
CA VAL A 43 -13.58 -0.16 3.49
C VAL A 43 -14.72 -0.14 2.49
N THR A 44 -14.76 -1.12 1.59
CA THR A 44 -15.92 -1.40 0.75
C THR A 44 -16.66 -2.65 1.23
N LEU A 45 -17.99 -2.60 1.15
CA LEU A 45 -18.89 -3.68 1.53
C LEU A 45 -19.62 -4.17 0.28
N ARG A 46 -19.69 -5.50 0.12
CA ARG A 46 -20.50 -6.16 -0.89
C ARG A 46 -21.36 -7.24 -0.26
N ILE A 47 -22.65 -7.23 -0.60
CA ILE A 47 -23.62 -8.21 -0.11
C ILE A 47 -24.21 -8.93 -1.31
N SER A 48 -24.21 -10.27 -1.31
CA SER A 48 -24.75 -11.09 -2.42
C SER A 48 -25.98 -11.91 -2.04
N ASN A 49 -26.42 -11.87 -0.78
CA ASN A 49 -27.65 -12.49 -0.31
C ASN A 49 -28.52 -11.46 0.42
N GLU A 50 -29.76 -11.30 -0.02
CA GLU A 50 -30.72 -10.34 0.52
C GLU A 50 -31.01 -10.52 2.02
N LYS A 51 -30.86 -11.74 2.55
CA LYS A 51 -30.98 -12.03 3.99
C LYS A 51 -30.04 -11.17 4.83
N PHE A 52 -28.88 -10.81 4.29
CA PHE A 52 -27.87 -10.02 4.98
C PHE A 52 -27.88 -8.55 4.55
N GLY A 53 -28.93 -8.07 3.87
CA GLY A 53 -29.02 -6.68 3.42
C GLY A 53 -29.02 -5.67 4.59
N ARG A 54 -29.48 -6.07 5.77
CA ARG A 54 -29.60 -5.21 6.96
C ARG A 54 -28.62 -5.67 8.05
N ILE A 55 -27.39 -5.17 7.97
CA ILE A 55 -26.29 -5.51 8.89
C ILE A 55 -25.65 -4.27 9.52
N ARG A 56 -24.87 -4.51 10.58
CA ARG A 56 -23.88 -3.58 11.13
C ARG A 56 -22.50 -4.24 11.10
N VAL A 57 -21.46 -3.44 10.86
CA VAL A 57 -20.06 -3.86 10.83
C VAL A 57 -19.33 -3.21 11.98
N GLN A 58 -18.75 -4.00 12.88
CA GLN A 58 -17.95 -3.54 14.01
C GLN A 58 -16.50 -3.33 13.55
N LEU A 59 -15.95 -2.17 13.88
CA LEU A 59 -14.52 -1.90 13.76
C LEU A 59 -13.87 -1.82 15.14
N GLU A 60 -12.67 -2.36 15.23
CA GLU A 60 -11.68 -2.07 16.26
C GLU A 60 -10.72 -1.03 15.71
N ASN A 61 -10.53 0.08 16.44
CA ASN A 61 -9.55 1.11 16.09
C ASN A 61 -8.56 1.24 17.24
N LYS A 62 -7.34 0.75 17.03
CA LYS A 62 -6.21 0.86 17.96
C LYS A 62 -5.16 1.85 17.44
N ASP A 63 -5.42 2.48 16.30
CA ASP A 63 -4.54 3.49 15.74
C ASP A 63 -4.56 4.77 16.60
N THR A 64 -3.38 5.15 17.11
CA THR A 64 -3.20 6.31 18.00
C THR A 64 -2.67 7.54 17.29
N ARG A 65 -2.46 7.48 15.96
CA ARG A 65 -1.82 8.53 15.16
C ARG A 65 -2.75 9.68 14.77
N GLY A 66 -4.03 9.59 15.16
CA GLY A 66 -5.02 10.61 14.86
C GLY A 66 -5.51 10.57 13.40
N ILE A 67 -5.67 9.38 12.83
CA ILE A 67 -6.21 9.19 11.49
C ILE A 67 -7.62 9.81 11.37
N GLN A 68 -7.89 10.48 10.24
CA GLN A 68 -9.15 11.18 10.01
C GLN A 68 -10.18 10.24 9.39
N LEU A 69 -11.13 9.76 10.19
CA LEU A 69 -12.20 8.85 9.75
C LEU A 69 -13.40 9.60 9.17
N GLN A 70 -13.93 9.11 8.06
CA GLN A 70 -15.16 9.61 7.43
C GLN A 70 -16.05 8.45 6.98
N THR A 71 -17.29 8.42 7.47
CA THR A 71 -18.29 7.45 7.04
C THR A 71 -19.06 7.91 5.80
N HIS A 72 -19.62 6.97 5.05
CA HIS A 72 -20.52 7.27 3.92
C HIS A 72 -21.75 8.11 4.37
N PRO A 73 -22.31 9.01 3.53
CA PRO A 73 -23.43 9.88 3.92
C PRO A 73 -24.67 9.16 4.47
N ASN A 74 -24.90 7.91 4.07
CA ASN A 74 -26.01 7.07 4.53
C ASN A 74 -25.71 6.26 5.80
N VAL A 75 -24.47 6.26 6.28
CA VAL A 75 -24.06 5.60 7.53
C VAL A 75 -24.39 6.50 8.73
N ASP A 76 -24.84 5.89 9.81
CA ASP A 76 -25.09 6.57 11.09
C ASP A 76 -23.77 7.03 11.73
N LYS A 77 -23.57 8.35 11.73
CA LYS A 77 -22.35 8.98 12.25
C LYS A 77 -22.26 8.90 13.77
N GLU A 78 -23.38 9.01 14.48
CA GLU A 78 -23.37 8.95 15.95
C GLU A 78 -23.14 7.51 16.42
N LEU A 79 -23.75 6.53 15.75
CA LEU A 79 -23.48 5.12 16.00
C LEU A 79 -21.99 4.78 15.80
N PHE A 80 -21.40 5.27 14.70
CA PHE A 80 -19.98 5.07 14.44
C PHE A 80 -19.11 5.76 15.48
N LYS A 81 -19.39 7.03 15.80
CA LYS A 81 -18.61 7.81 16.79
C LYS A 81 -18.64 7.19 18.18
N MET A 82 -19.79 6.68 18.61
CA MET A 82 -19.97 6.14 19.97
C MET A 82 -19.52 4.68 20.11
N LYS A 83 -19.65 3.88 19.05
CA LYS A 83 -19.50 2.42 19.14
C LYS A 83 -18.57 1.81 18.08
N SER A 84 -17.99 2.61 17.19
CA SER A 84 -17.23 2.12 16.02
C SER A 84 -18.03 1.16 15.14
N LEU A 85 -19.35 1.34 15.10
CA LEU A 85 -20.28 0.52 14.31
C LEU A 85 -20.68 1.25 13.02
N VAL A 86 -20.42 0.62 11.89
CA VAL A 86 -20.89 1.04 10.58
C VAL A 86 -22.24 0.39 10.30
N GLY A 87 -23.30 1.19 10.30
CA GLY A 87 -24.66 0.78 9.95
C GLY A 87 -25.41 1.94 9.30
N LEU A 88 -26.47 1.65 8.54
CA LEU A 88 -27.25 2.71 7.87
C LEU A 88 -28.05 3.55 8.87
N LYS A 89 -28.16 4.86 8.61
CA LYS A 89 -29.00 5.80 9.38
C LYS A 89 -30.45 5.36 9.50
N ASN A 90 -30.98 4.76 8.43
CA ASN A 90 -32.28 4.13 8.43
C ASN A 90 -32.08 2.61 8.53
N PRO A 91 -32.24 2.01 9.72
CA PRO A 91 -32.01 0.58 9.93
C PRO A 91 -33.03 -0.32 9.23
N ALA A 92 -34.15 0.21 8.73
CA ALA A 92 -35.12 -0.54 7.95
C ALA A 92 -34.71 -0.68 6.46
N LYS A 93 -33.76 0.14 5.98
CA LYS A 93 -33.25 0.03 4.60
C LYS A 93 -32.10 -0.97 4.53
N PRO A 94 -32.03 -1.82 3.49
CA PRO A 94 -30.87 -2.66 3.26
C PRO A 94 -29.74 -1.88 2.56
N PHE A 95 -28.51 -2.33 2.75
CA PHE A 95 -27.41 -2.00 1.84
C PHE A 95 -27.72 -2.54 0.42
N PRO A 96 -27.22 -1.90 -0.64
CA PRO A 96 -27.39 -2.36 -2.01
C PRO A 96 -26.88 -3.79 -2.24
N LEU A 97 -27.71 -4.63 -2.85
CA LEU A 97 -27.35 -5.99 -3.21
C LEU A 97 -26.43 -6.00 -4.46
N ASN A 98 -25.47 -6.92 -4.49
CA ASN A 98 -24.54 -7.17 -5.58
C ASN A 98 -23.73 -5.94 -6.07
N THR A 99 -23.63 -4.90 -5.22
CA THR A 99 -22.89 -3.67 -5.51
C THR A 99 -21.85 -3.44 -4.44
N GLU A 100 -20.64 -3.02 -4.81
CA GLU A 100 -19.62 -2.58 -3.87
C GLU A 100 -19.92 -1.16 -3.41
N VAL A 101 -19.99 -0.94 -2.09
CA VAL A 101 -20.27 0.36 -1.49
C VAL A 101 -19.15 0.71 -0.52
N GLY A 102 -18.50 1.86 -0.73
CA GLY A 102 -17.58 2.42 0.25
C GLY A 102 -18.33 2.88 1.49
N VAL A 103 -18.01 2.33 2.66
CA VAL A 103 -18.76 2.60 3.91
C VAL A 103 -17.97 3.43 4.91
N LEU A 104 -16.65 3.32 4.90
CA LEU A 104 -15.71 4.07 5.74
C LEU A 104 -14.46 4.39 4.93
N LYS A 105 -13.94 5.61 5.05
CA LYS A 105 -12.63 5.99 4.52
C LYS A 105 -11.83 6.72 5.59
N TRP A 106 -10.51 6.65 5.51
CA TRP A 106 -9.60 7.41 6.36
C TRP A 106 -8.51 8.08 5.57
N ARG A 107 -7.97 9.14 6.16
CA ARG A 107 -6.75 9.81 5.70
C ARG A 107 -5.83 10.03 6.89
N PHE A 108 -4.54 9.77 6.69
CA PHE A 108 -3.48 10.16 7.60
C PHE A 108 -2.39 10.88 6.82
N GLN A 109 -1.90 11.98 7.37
CA GLN A 109 -0.80 12.76 6.80
C GLN A 109 0.17 13.11 7.90
N THR A 110 1.46 13.08 7.60
CA THR A 110 2.51 13.39 8.56
C THR A 110 3.76 13.92 7.85
N GLN A 111 4.66 14.52 8.63
CA GLN A 111 6.02 14.89 8.25
C GLN A 111 7.05 14.14 9.11
N ASP A 112 6.58 13.18 9.91
CA ASP A 112 7.43 12.34 10.76
C ASP A 112 7.93 11.14 9.95
N GLU A 113 9.25 11.06 9.79
CA GLU A 113 9.96 10.07 8.99
C GLU A 113 9.86 8.65 9.59
N SER A 114 9.57 8.53 10.89
CA SER A 114 9.42 7.22 11.55
C SER A 114 8.24 6.39 11.01
N PHE A 115 7.36 6.98 10.22
CA PHE A 115 6.26 6.27 9.56
C PHE A 115 6.64 5.67 8.20
N ILE A 116 7.82 5.98 7.66
CA ILE A 116 8.29 5.40 6.41
C ILE A 116 8.53 3.90 6.61
N PRO A 117 7.90 3.01 5.83
CA PRO A 117 8.04 1.56 6.06
C PRO A 117 9.32 0.97 5.42
N LEU A 118 9.85 1.58 4.36
CA LEU A 118 10.99 1.07 3.58
C LEU A 118 11.87 2.22 3.09
N SER A 119 12.94 2.54 3.80
CA SER A 119 13.88 3.58 3.40
C SER A 119 14.65 3.17 2.15
N ILE A 120 14.90 4.11 1.24
CA ILE A 120 15.72 3.91 0.04
C ILE A 120 16.81 4.98 0.00
N ASN A 121 18.06 4.54 -0.06
CA ASN A 121 19.23 5.41 -0.25
C ASN A 121 19.82 5.18 -1.63
N CYS A 122 20.15 6.24 -2.36
CA CYS A 122 20.69 6.13 -3.72
C CYS A 122 21.83 7.14 -3.91
N TRP A 123 23.02 6.61 -4.17
CA TRP A 123 24.26 7.37 -4.29
C TRP A 123 24.90 7.18 -5.67
N PRO A 124 24.43 7.92 -6.69
CA PRO A 124 25.09 7.96 -7.99
C PRO A 124 26.31 8.89 -7.95
N SER A 125 27.45 8.41 -8.47
CA SER A 125 28.72 9.13 -8.53
C SER A 125 29.32 9.09 -9.92
N ASP A 126 29.80 10.22 -10.45
CA ASP A 126 30.58 10.26 -11.70
C ASP A 126 31.86 9.43 -11.52
N ASN A 127 32.12 8.51 -12.45
CA ASN A 127 33.27 7.62 -12.38
C ASN A 127 34.54 8.17 -13.09
N GLY A 128 34.48 9.40 -13.61
CA GLY A 128 35.57 10.06 -14.34
C GLY A 128 35.84 9.48 -15.73
N GLN A 129 35.03 8.52 -16.18
CA GLN A 129 35.15 7.83 -17.47
C GLN A 129 33.94 8.10 -18.38
N GLY A 130 33.19 9.17 -18.08
CA GLY A 130 31.98 9.53 -18.83
C GLY A 130 30.76 8.69 -18.49
N GLY A 131 30.69 8.12 -17.28
CA GLY A 131 29.53 7.39 -16.76
C GLY A 131 29.37 7.58 -15.25
N CYS A 132 28.53 6.76 -14.63
CA CYS A 132 28.34 6.77 -13.18
C CYS A 132 28.46 5.37 -12.58
N ASP A 133 29.04 5.30 -11.39
CA ASP A 133 28.85 4.19 -10.46
C ASP A 133 27.67 4.54 -9.54
N VAL A 134 26.75 3.60 -9.34
CA VAL A 134 25.53 3.81 -8.56
C VAL A 134 25.42 2.71 -7.52
N ASN A 135 25.28 3.11 -6.26
CA ASN A 135 24.91 2.24 -5.15
C ASN A 135 23.51 2.61 -4.65
N ILE A 136 22.63 1.62 -4.53
CA ILE A 136 21.26 1.79 -4.05
C ILE A 136 21.00 0.78 -2.96
N GLU A 137 20.47 1.22 -1.84
CA GLU A 137 20.18 0.39 -0.68
C GLU A 137 18.72 0.57 -0.25
N TYR A 138 18.12 -0.50 0.25
CA TYR A 138 16.88 -0.41 1.02
C TYR A 138 17.10 -0.84 2.48
N GLU A 139 16.30 -0.30 3.39
CA GLU A 139 16.18 -0.75 4.77
C GLU A 139 14.69 -0.81 5.16
N LEU A 140 14.26 -1.94 5.72
CA LEU A 140 12.93 -2.15 6.28
C LEU A 140 12.87 -1.56 7.70
N GLU A 141 12.30 -0.37 7.82
CA GLU A 141 12.20 0.35 9.09
C GLU A 141 11.19 -0.30 10.05
N HIS A 142 10.12 -0.86 9.49
CA HIS A 142 9.04 -1.48 10.25
C HIS A 142 9.20 -3.00 10.22
N GLU A 143 10.13 -3.54 11.02
CA GLU A 143 10.53 -4.97 11.00
C GLU A 143 9.38 -5.98 11.26
N HIS A 144 8.22 -5.53 11.73
CA HIS A 144 7.02 -6.38 11.87
C HIS A 144 6.27 -6.59 10.55
N MET A 145 6.64 -5.86 9.49
CA MET A 145 6.04 -5.97 8.17
C MET A 145 6.73 -7.03 7.32
N GLU A 146 5.96 -7.65 6.42
CA GLU A 146 6.43 -8.56 5.38
C GLU A 146 5.98 -7.98 4.05
N LEU A 147 6.82 -7.16 3.42
CA LEU A 147 6.50 -6.54 2.15
C LEU A 147 6.63 -7.58 1.03
N ASN A 148 5.56 -7.74 0.26
CA ASN A 148 5.45 -8.70 -0.84
C ASN A 148 5.60 -7.98 -2.17
N ASP A 149 6.24 -8.64 -3.14
CA ASP A 149 6.43 -8.15 -4.52
C ASP A 149 7.07 -6.76 -4.57
N VAL A 150 8.13 -6.56 -3.78
CA VAL A 150 8.87 -5.29 -3.72
C VAL A 150 9.58 -5.08 -5.05
N CYS A 151 9.40 -3.91 -5.65
CA CYS A 151 10.07 -3.48 -6.86
C CYS A 151 10.52 -2.03 -6.73
N ILE A 152 11.83 -1.80 -6.85
CA ILE A 152 12.46 -0.48 -6.94
C ILE A 152 12.80 -0.25 -8.42
N THR A 153 12.12 0.69 -9.04
CA THR A 153 12.32 1.08 -10.44
C THR A 153 13.28 2.26 -10.50
N ILE A 154 14.41 2.03 -11.17
CA ILE A 154 15.50 3.00 -11.29
C ILE A 154 15.56 3.49 -12.73
N PRO A 155 15.30 4.79 -13.00
CA PRO A 155 15.35 5.31 -14.36
C PRO A 155 16.79 5.35 -14.87
N LEU A 156 16.91 5.25 -16.18
CA LEU A 156 18.14 5.31 -16.95
C LEU A 156 17.90 6.04 -18.27
N PRO A 157 18.94 6.59 -18.91
CA PRO A 157 18.84 7.00 -20.30
C PRO A 157 18.37 5.83 -21.19
N VAL A 158 17.47 6.10 -22.14
CA VAL A 158 16.97 5.07 -23.06
C VAL A 158 18.12 4.49 -23.87
N GLY A 159 18.21 3.16 -23.95
CA GLY A 159 19.29 2.45 -24.63
C GLY A 159 20.59 2.34 -23.82
N ASN A 160 20.63 2.81 -22.57
CA ASN A 160 21.76 2.57 -21.67
C ASN A 160 21.93 1.06 -21.39
N THR A 161 23.18 0.62 -21.29
CA THR A 161 23.55 -0.77 -20.96
C THR A 161 24.33 -0.79 -19.64
N PRO A 162 23.64 -0.71 -18.49
CA PRO A 162 24.30 -0.77 -17.19
C PRO A 162 24.94 -2.16 -16.98
N VAL A 163 26.04 -2.17 -16.22
CA VAL A 163 26.72 -3.39 -15.77
C VAL A 163 26.50 -3.52 -14.27
N VAL A 164 25.65 -4.46 -13.87
CA VAL A 164 25.40 -4.78 -12.45
C VAL A 164 26.58 -5.55 -11.88
N LYS A 165 27.11 -5.08 -10.75
CA LYS A 165 28.23 -5.67 -10.02
C LYS A 165 27.73 -6.56 -8.88
N GLU A 166 26.75 -6.07 -8.13
CA GLU A 166 26.16 -6.72 -6.96
C GLU A 166 24.65 -6.44 -6.94
N CYS A 167 23.86 -7.41 -6.47
CA CYS A 167 22.41 -7.28 -6.38
C CYS A 167 21.87 -8.29 -5.38
N ASP A 168 21.25 -7.79 -4.31
CA ASP A 168 20.41 -8.58 -3.42
C ASP A 168 19.02 -8.77 -4.04
N GLY A 169 18.68 -10.01 -4.40
CA GLY A 169 17.42 -10.32 -5.11
C GLY A 169 17.63 -10.46 -6.61
N GLU A 170 16.65 -10.03 -7.41
CA GLU A 170 16.70 -10.12 -8.87
C GLU A 170 16.61 -8.74 -9.52
N TYR A 171 17.15 -8.60 -10.72
CA TYR A 171 17.00 -7.38 -11.50
C TYR A 171 16.65 -7.66 -12.96
N THR A 172 15.99 -6.70 -13.61
CA THR A 172 15.73 -6.72 -15.06
C THR A 172 16.06 -5.36 -15.65
N VAL A 173 16.90 -5.33 -16.68
CA VAL A 173 17.19 -4.10 -17.45
C VAL A 173 16.19 -3.97 -18.60
N GLU A 174 15.32 -2.97 -18.53
CA GLU A 174 14.36 -2.66 -19.59
C GLU A 174 14.87 -1.51 -20.47
N GLY A 175 15.93 -1.74 -21.26
CA GLY A 175 16.62 -0.69 -22.01
C GLY A 175 15.74 0.14 -22.97
N ARG A 176 14.64 -0.43 -23.50
CA ARG A 176 13.65 0.29 -24.32
C ARG A 176 12.81 1.30 -23.52
N LYS A 177 12.59 1.02 -22.23
CA LYS A 177 11.89 1.92 -21.31
C LYS A 177 12.85 2.82 -20.54
N GLY A 178 14.15 2.54 -20.59
CA GLY A 178 15.17 3.31 -19.87
C GLY A 178 15.04 3.11 -18.37
N GLN A 179 15.06 1.87 -17.89
CA GLN A 179 15.00 1.59 -16.45
C GLN A 179 15.61 0.24 -16.07
N ILE A 180 16.04 0.12 -14.81
CA ILE A 180 16.27 -1.15 -14.12
C ILE A 180 15.08 -1.39 -13.20
N LEU A 181 14.56 -2.62 -13.19
CA LEU A 181 13.64 -3.11 -12.17
C LEU A 181 14.45 -3.94 -11.20
N TRP A 182 14.58 -3.50 -9.95
CA TRP A 182 15.14 -4.26 -8.85
C TRP A 182 14.02 -4.88 -8.04
N THR A 183 13.94 -6.22 -8.03
CA THR A 183 12.80 -6.96 -7.51
C THR A 183 13.19 -7.91 -6.40
N LEU A 184 12.44 -7.86 -5.30
CA LEU A 184 12.52 -8.78 -4.18
C LEU A 184 11.13 -9.37 -3.91
N PRO A 185 10.95 -10.71 -3.99
CA PRO A 185 9.65 -11.32 -3.74
C PRO A 185 9.09 -11.00 -2.35
N ILE A 186 9.97 -10.99 -1.34
CA ILE A 186 9.64 -10.71 0.05
C ILE A 186 10.77 -9.87 0.68
N VAL A 187 10.41 -8.85 1.45
CA VAL A 187 11.30 -8.12 2.37
C VAL A 187 10.66 -8.16 3.76
N ASP A 188 11.34 -8.77 4.72
CA ASP A 188 10.94 -8.90 6.11
C ASP A 188 12.16 -8.77 7.06
N ALA A 189 11.98 -9.02 8.35
CA ALA A 189 13.05 -8.93 9.35
C ALA A 189 14.29 -9.81 9.06
N SER A 190 14.16 -10.89 8.27
CA SER A 190 15.27 -11.79 7.91
C SER A 190 16.19 -11.23 6.83
N ASN A 191 15.68 -10.31 6.01
CA ASN A 191 16.40 -9.61 4.94
C ASN A 191 16.06 -8.12 4.94
N LYS A 192 16.12 -7.51 6.12
CA LYS A 192 15.70 -6.12 6.33
C LYS A 192 16.49 -5.09 5.52
N SER A 193 17.69 -5.42 5.07
CA SER A 193 18.54 -4.56 4.28
C SER A 193 18.99 -5.27 3.02
N GLY A 194 19.21 -4.53 1.93
CA GLY A 194 19.83 -5.06 0.73
C GLY A 194 20.31 -3.96 -0.20
N SER A 195 21.15 -4.32 -1.17
CA SER A 195 21.84 -3.40 -2.06
C SER A 195 21.77 -3.81 -3.54
N LEU A 196 21.90 -2.81 -4.42
CA LEU A 196 22.10 -2.96 -5.85
C LEU A 196 23.21 -2.00 -6.29
N GLU A 197 24.28 -2.56 -6.82
CA GLU A 197 25.41 -1.81 -7.36
C GLU A 197 25.54 -2.01 -8.87
N PHE A 198 25.67 -0.91 -9.62
CA PHE A 198 25.92 -0.98 -11.05
C PHE A 198 26.73 0.20 -11.57
N THR A 199 27.34 0.01 -12.74
CA THR A 199 27.96 1.09 -13.52
C THR A 199 27.14 1.36 -14.77
N ALA A 200 26.83 2.61 -15.07
CA ALA A 200 26.12 3.01 -16.28
C ALA A 200 26.97 4.01 -17.10
N PRO A 201 27.26 3.75 -18.38
CA PRO A 201 28.02 4.67 -19.23
C PRO A 201 27.17 5.85 -19.71
N ASN A 202 27.81 6.94 -20.16
CA ASN A 202 27.18 8.09 -20.84
C ASN A 202 25.94 8.65 -20.12
N THR A 203 26.04 8.81 -18.81
CA THR A 203 24.91 9.21 -17.95
C THR A 203 25.38 10.21 -16.89
N HIS A 204 24.43 10.97 -16.35
CA HIS A 204 24.65 11.92 -15.25
C HIS A 204 23.91 11.46 -13.98
N PRO A 205 24.41 11.75 -12.76
CA PRO A 205 23.75 11.36 -11.51
C PRO A 205 22.26 11.72 -11.40
N ASP A 206 21.86 12.87 -11.96
CA ASP A 206 20.45 13.29 -11.95
C ASP A 206 19.50 12.40 -12.77
N GLN A 207 20.04 11.58 -13.68
CA GLN A 207 19.23 10.74 -14.59
C GLN A 207 18.74 9.45 -13.91
N PHE A 208 19.19 9.15 -12.69
CA PHE A 208 18.72 8.03 -11.88
C PHE A 208 17.54 8.37 -10.97
N PHE A 209 16.97 9.58 -11.11
CA PHE A 209 15.82 10.04 -10.34
C PHE A 209 14.66 10.46 -11.28
N PRO A 210 13.40 10.34 -10.82
CA PRO A 210 13.00 9.77 -9.53
C PRO A 210 13.09 8.24 -9.50
N LEU A 211 13.42 7.69 -8.33
CA LEU A 211 13.19 6.27 -8.07
C LEU A 211 11.71 6.06 -7.75
N HIS A 212 11.16 4.94 -8.21
CA HIS A 212 9.80 4.54 -7.84
C HIS A 212 9.81 3.22 -7.08
N VAL A 213 9.05 3.12 -6.00
CA VAL A 213 8.91 1.89 -5.22
C VAL A 213 7.47 1.38 -5.30
N SER A 214 7.30 0.08 -5.46
CA SER A 214 6.01 -0.58 -5.31
C SER A 214 6.18 -1.82 -4.45
N PHE A 215 5.20 -2.08 -3.57
CA PHE A 215 5.09 -3.31 -2.80
C PHE A 215 3.63 -3.50 -2.37
N THR A 216 3.32 -4.68 -1.84
CA THR A 216 2.05 -4.95 -1.15
C THR A 216 2.29 -5.53 0.24
N TYR A 217 1.32 -5.37 1.13
CA TYR A 217 1.30 -5.96 2.46
C TYR A 217 -0.12 -6.41 2.78
N LYS A 218 -0.26 -7.54 3.47
CA LYS A 218 -1.55 -8.23 3.65
C LYS A 218 -2.23 -7.91 4.98
N GLN A 219 -1.65 -7.04 5.80
CA GLN A 219 -2.25 -6.53 7.02
C GLN A 219 -2.53 -5.04 6.89
N PRO A 220 -3.42 -4.49 7.74
CA PRO A 220 -3.64 -3.05 7.82
C PRO A 220 -2.37 -2.33 8.30
N TYR A 221 -1.99 -1.25 7.63
CA TYR A 221 -1.01 -0.27 8.07
C TYR A 221 -1.63 0.73 9.06
N ALA A 222 -2.90 1.14 8.89
CA ALA A 222 -3.67 1.69 10.00
C ALA A 222 -4.18 0.56 10.87
N ASP A 223 -4.02 0.65 12.20
CA ASP A 223 -4.49 -0.38 13.14
C ASP A 223 -6.03 -0.31 13.32
N LEU A 224 -6.70 -0.46 12.19
CA LEU A 224 -8.13 -0.60 11.98
C LEU A 224 -8.38 -2.05 11.59
N LYS A 225 -9.33 -2.68 12.27
CA LYS A 225 -9.69 -4.06 12.02
C LYS A 225 -11.19 -4.21 12.01
N ILE A 226 -11.72 -4.85 10.97
CA ILE A 226 -13.10 -5.32 10.97
C ILE A 226 -13.17 -6.58 11.83
N SER A 227 -13.87 -6.50 12.96
CA SER A 227 -13.92 -7.59 13.95
C SER A 227 -15.19 -8.44 13.82
N GLU A 228 -16.34 -7.81 13.59
CA GLU A 228 -17.65 -8.50 13.61
C GLU A 228 -18.64 -7.92 12.59
N VAL A 229 -19.58 -8.76 12.16
CA VAL A 229 -20.76 -8.35 11.40
C VAL A 229 -22.00 -8.95 12.06
N MET A 230 -23.02 -8.13 12.29
CA MET A 230 -24.26 -8.53 12.96
C MET A 230 -25.49 -8.13 12.16
N LEU A 231 -26.57 -8.91 12.23
CA LEU A 231 -27.87 -8.51 11.70
C LEU A 231 -28.46 -7.35 12.52
N VAL A 232 -29.17 -6.46 11.84
CA VAL A 232 -29.83 -5.32 12.51
C VAL A 232 -31.01 -5.77 13.38
N ASP A 233 -31.69 -6.86 12.99
CA ASP A 233 -32.98 -7.27 13.57
C ASP A 233 -32.85 -7.93 14.94
N ASP A 234 -31.80 -8.71 15.16
CA ASP A 234 -31.63 -9.52 16.37
C ASP A 234 -30.19 -9.55 16.89
N ASP A 235 -29.29 -8.74 16.32
CA ASP A 235 -27.86 -8.69 16.61
C ASP A 235 -27.14 -10.06 16.46
N SER A 236 -27.74 -11.00 15.71
CA SER A 236 -27.11 -12.29 15.46
C SER A 236 -25.87 -12.14 14.55
N PRO A 237 -24.80 -12.92 14.81
CA PRO A 237 -23.57 -12.83 14.04
C PRO A 237 -23.76 -13.35 12.61
N VAL A 238 -23.17 -12.64 11.65
CA VAL A 238 -23.16 -12.98 10.23
C VAL A 238 -21.76 -13.43 9.83
N LYS A 239 -21.66 -14.56 9.14
CA LYS A 239 -20.39 -14.99 8.55
C LYS A 239 -20.00 -14.06 7.40
N PHE A 240 -18.78 -13.55 7.43
CA PHE A 240 -18.23 -12.64 6.43
C PHE A 240 -16.80 -13.05 6.02
N SER A 241 -16.31 -12.48 4.93
CA SER A 241 -14.88 -12.45 4.60
C SER A 241 -14.37 -11.02 4.54
N VAL A 242 -13.10 -10.83 4.86
CA VAL A 242 -12.38 -9.57 4.70
C VAL A 242 -11.16 -9.82 3.84
N LYS A 243 -10.96 -8.98 2.82
CA LYS A 243 -9.71 -8.89 2.09
C LYS A 243 -9.01 -7.60 2.46
N THR A 244 -7.86 -7.71 3.10
CA THR A 244 -7.03 -6.56 3.48
C THR A 244 -5.83 -6.44 2.55
N VAL A 245 -5.55 -5.22 2.10
CA VAL A 245 -4.36 -4.90 1.31
C VAL A 245 -3.87 -3.49 1.61
N PHE A 246 -2.59 -3.38 1.95
CA PHE A 246 -1.82 -2.15 1.98
C PHE A 246 -0.85 -2.14 0.81
N PHE A 247 -0.73 -1.03 0.07
CA PHE A 247 0.24 -0.94 -1.02
C PHE A 247 0.73 0.49 -1.26
N ALA A 248 1.95 0.59 -1.79
CA ALA A 248 2.51 1.83 -2.29
C ALA A 248 1.88 2.18 -3.66
N GLU A 249 0.99 3.18 -3.69
CA GLU A 249 0.39 3.67 -4.95
C GLU A 249 1.30 4.71 -5.62
N LYS A 250 1.96 5.53 -4.81
CA LYS A 250 2.95 6.50 -5.26
C LYS A 250 4.07 6.60 -4.23
N TYR A 251 5.24 6.05 -4.51
CA TYR A 251 6.38 6.10 -3.59
C TYR A 251 7.60 6.54 -4.40
N GLU A 252 8.06 7.76 -4.15
CA GLU A 252 9.08 8.41 -4.98
C GLU A 252 10.23 8.96 -4.16
N ILE A 253 11.45 8.72 -4.64
CA ILE A 253 12.66 9.40 -4.17
C ILE A 253 13.07 10.36 -5.28
N VAL A 254 13.07 11.67 -4.99
CA VAL A 254 13.19 12.77 -5.96
C VAL A 254 14.43 13.63 -5.77
#